data_AF-A0A0J1HBB4-F1
#
_entry.id   AF-A0A0J1HBB4-F1
#
_cell.length_a   1.000
_cell.length_b   1.000
_cell.length_c   1.000
_cell.angle_alpha   90.00
_cell.angle_beta   90.00
_cell.angle_gamma   90.00
#
_symmetry.space_group_name_H-M   'P 1'
#
loop_
_entity.id
_entity.type
_entity.pdbx_description
1 polymer ?
#
loop_
_entity_poly.entity_id
_entity_poly.type
_entity_poly.pdbx_seq_one_letter_code
_entity_poly.pdbx_strand_id
1 'polypeptide(L)'
;MGIYSGWLTALVVFGMTAILVEANVFGAGDSKLATVLALALPLSSLPFALWLTVMVGGGLAVFYWLKYRLIKRKLKGMDPGLPYGLAIAIGFYIPIIVQLL
;
A
#
# COMPACT_ATOMS: atom_id res chain seq x y z
N MET A 1 -18.27 16.15 7.46
CA MET A 1 -16.83 16.39 7.19
C MET A 1 -16.38 15.34 6.18
N GLY A 2 -16.48 15.48 4.87
CA GLY A 2 -16.55 16.62 3.97
C GLY A 2 -15.53 16.32 2.87
N ILE A 3 -16.00 15.99 1.67
CA ILE A 3 -15.25 15.48 0.49
C ILE A 3 -13.96 16.28 0.18
N TYR A 4 -13.88 17.53 0.64
CA TYR A 4 -12.69 18.39 0.58
C TYR A 4 -11.44 17.83 1.26
N SER A 5 -11.59 16.97 2.29
CA SER A 5 -10.45 16.38 3.00
C SER A 5 -9.65 15.38 2.17
N GLY A 6 -10.30 14.64 1.26
CA GLY A 6 -9.67 13.57 0.49
C GLY A 6 -8.65 14.08 -0.53
N TRP A 7 -8.86 15.27 -1.09
CA TRP A 7 -7.92 15.89 -2.02
C TRP A 7 -6.57 16.19 -1.36
N LEU A 8 -6.59 16.71 -0.13
CA LEU A 8 -5.38 16.99 0.62
C LEU A 8 -4.64 15.70 0.97
N THR A 9 -5.35 14.65 1.38
CA THR A 9 -4.79 13.32 1.61
C THR A 9 -4.15 12.76 0.34
N ALA A 10 -4.82 12.87 -0.80
CA ALA A 10 -4.32 12.39 -2.08
C ALA A 10 -3.08 13.15 -2.54
N LEU A 11 -3.02 14.48 -2.37
CA LEU A 11 -1.83 15.27 -2.69
C LEU A 11 -0.64 14.90 -1.81
N VAL A 12 -0.86 14.69 -0.52
CA VAL A 12 0.18 14.23 0.41
C VAL A 12 0.69 12.84 0.01
N VAL A 13 -0.21 11.89 -0.25
CA VAL A 13 0.16 10.54 -0.69
C VAL A 13 0.89 10.58 -2.01
N PHE A 14 0.39 11.30 -3.00
CA PHE A 14 1.01 11.44 -4.31
C PHE A 14 2.42 12.05 -4.22
N GLY A 15 2.59 13.12 -3.43
CA GLY A 15 3.89 13.74 -3.23
C GLY A 15 4.89 12.79 -2.59
N MET A 16 4.47 12.09 -1.53
CA MET A 16 5.31 11.07 -0.87
C MET A 16 5.68 9.92 -1.82
N THR A 17 4.69 9.34 -2.51
CA THR A 17 4.93 8.20 -3.39
C THR A 17 5.70 8.59 -4.65
N ALA A 18 5.56 9.82 -5.14
CA ALA A 18 6.37 10.33 -6.26
C ALA A 18 7.87 10.38 -5.90
N ILE A 19 8.21 10.90 -4.72
CA ILE A 19 9.60 10.91 -4.21
C ILE A 19 10.13 9.47 -4.10
N LEU A 20 9.31 8.53 -3.60
CA LEU A 20 9.71 7.13 -3.47
C LEU A 20 9.86 6.41 -4.82
N VAL A 21 9.08 6.78 -5.83
CA VAL A 21 9.19 6.28 -7.20
C VAL A 21 10.49 6.78 -7.84
N GLU A 22 10.82 8.06 -7.67
CA GLU A 22 12.09 8.63 -8.16
C GLU A 22 13.29 7.96 -7.48
N ALA A 23 13.17 7.62 -6.20
CA ALA A 23 14.17 6.85 -5.46
C ALA A 23 14.24 5.35 -5.83
N ASN A 24 13.44 4.87 -6.79
CA ASN A 24 13.32 3.45 -7.18
C ASN A 24 12.95 2.50 -6.01
N VAL A 25 12.36 3.01 -4.94
CA VAL A 25 11.92 2.22 -3.78
C VAL A 25 10.49 1.70 -3.97
N PHE A 26 9.68 2.43 -4.73
CA PHE A 26 8.25 2.18 -4.86
C PHE A 26 7.82 2.08 -6.33
N GLY A 27 6.90 1.18 -6.63
CA GLY A 27 6.38 1.00 -7.99
C GLY A 27 5.52 2.18 -8.43
N ALA A 28 5.71 2.67 -9.65
CA ALA A 28 4.86 3.73 -10.21
C ALA A 28 3.38 3.32 -10.31
N GLY A 29 3.11 2.01 -10.50
CA GLY A 29 1.74 1.46 -10.45
C GLY A 29 1.12 1.55 -9.06
N ASP A 30 1.87 1.13 -8.03
CA ASP A 30 1.44 1.17 -6.64
C ASP A 30 1.21 2.61 -6.15
N SER A 31 2.02 3.56 -6.63
CA SER A 31 1.85 4.99 -6.36
C SER A 31 0.50 5.52 -6.85
N LYS A 32 0.10 5.17 -8.08
CA LYS A 32 -1.20 5.56 -8.63
C LYS A 32 -2.36 4.96 -7.81
N LEU A 33 -2.26 3.68 -7.45
CA LEU A 33 -3.28 3.00 -6.66
C LEU A 33 -3.45 3.63 -5.27
N ALA A 34 -2.34 3.86 -4.55
CA ALA A 34 -2.37 4.51 -3.23
C ALA A 34 -2.97 5.92 -3.30
N THR A 35 -2.62 6.69 -4.33
CA THR A 35 -3.12 8.06 -4.53
C THR A 35 -4.64 8.09 -4.74
N VAL A 36 -5.17 7.20 -5.59
CA VAL A 36 -6.61 7.14 -5.86
C VAL A 36 -7.38 6.71 -4.62
N LEU A 37 -6.88 5.73 -3.87
CA LEU A 37 -7.53 5.29 -2.63
C LEU A 37 -7.47 6.37 -1.53
N ALA A 38 -6.42 7.18 -1.50
CA ALA A 38 -6.30 8.29 -0.56
C ALA A 38 -7.36 9.38 -0.78
N LEU A 39 -7.92 9.54 -1.98
CA LEU A 39 -9.04 10.46 -2.24
C LEU A 39 -10.29 10.11 -1.43
N ALA A 40 -10.48 8.84 -1.10
CA ALA A 40 -11.62 8.36 -0.33
C ALA A 40 -11.39 8.43 1.19
N LEU A 41 -10.25 8.99 1.63
CA LEU A 41 -9.81 8.95 3.03
C LEU A 41 -9.53 10.36 3.58
N PRO A 42 -10.02 10.73 4.78
CA PRO A 42 -9.56 11.91 5.49
C PRO A 42 -8.12 11.70 5.96
N LEU A 43 -7.36 12.80 6.03
CA LEU A 43 -5.95 12.78 6.41
C LEU A 43 -5.71 12.15 7.79
N SER A 44 -6.66 12.30 8.73
CA SER A 44 -6.56 11.73 10.08
C SER A 44 -6.51 10.19 10.09
N SER A 45 -7.08 9.53 9.09
CA SER A 45 -7.10 8.06 8.99
C SER A 45 -5.93 7.49 8.20
N LEU A 46 -5.13 8.33 7.55
CA LEU A 46 -4.00 7.92 6.71
C LEU A 46 -2.93 7.14 7.50
N PRO A 47 -2.53 7.52 8.73
CA PRO A 47 -1.58 6.74 9.51
C PRO A 47 -2.07 5.30 9.78
N PHE A 48 -3.36 5.13 10.05
CA PHE A 48 -3.97 3.82 10.26
C PHE A 48 -4.00 2.99 8.97
N ALA A 49 -4.34 3.62 7.84
CA ALA A 49 -4.31 2.96 6.53
C ALA A 49 -2.90 2.45 6.17
N LEU A 50 -1.88 3.31 6.35
CA LEU A 50 -0.48 2.94 6.11
C LEU A 50 0.00 1.85 7.06
N TRP A 51 -0.38 1.91 8.33
CA TRP A 51 -0.06 0.87 9.31
C TRP A 51 -0.64 -0.49 8.89
N LEU A 52 -1.90 -0.53 8.46
CA LEU A 52 -2.51 -1.75 7.92
C LEU A 52 -1.80 -2.25 6.66
N THR A 53 -1.46 -1.35 5.73
CA THR A 53 -0.69 -1.72 4.53
C THR A 53 0.65 -2.35 4.89
N VAL A 54 1.37 -1.81 5.87
CA VAL A 54 2.64 -2.40 6.35
C VAL A 54 2.41 -3.76 7.01
N MET A 55 1.36 -3.92 7.81
CA MET A 55 1.07 -5.20 8.46
C MET A 55 0.69 -6.30 7.46
N VAL A 56 -0.19 -5.98 6.51
CA VAL A 56 -0.59 -6.92 5.45
C VAL A 56 0.58 -7.19 4.50
N GLY A 57 1.31 -6.15 4.10
CA GLY A 57 2.48 -6.26 3.23
C GLY A 57 3.61 -7.06 3.87
N GLY A 58 3.88 -6.84 5.15
CA GLY A 58 4.84 -7.63 5.93
C GLY A 58 4.42 -9.09 6.06
N GLY A 59 3.14 -9.35 6.33
CA GLY A 59 2.59 -10.70 6.35
C GLY A 59 2.74 -11.41 4.99
N LEU A 60 2.42 -10.74 3.89
CA LEU A 60 2.64 -11.26 2.54
C LEU A 60 4.14 -11.50 2.27
N ALA A 61 5.01 -10.59 2.71
CA ALA A 61 6.45 -10.72 2.53
C ALA A 61 6.98 -11.98 3.23
N VAL A 62 6.60 -12.20 4.49
CA VAL A 62 6.95 -13.41 5.24
C VAL A 62 6.38 -14.66 4.58
N PHE A 63 5.11 -14.64 4.17
CA PHE A 63 4.46 -15.79 3.53
C PHE A 63 5.15 -16.21 2.23
N TYR A 64 5.41 -15.26 1.33
CA TYR A 64 6.06 -15.54 0.05
C TYR A 64 7.54 -15.88 0.23
N TRP A 65 8.22 -15.26 1.19
CA TRP A 65 9.58 -15.65 1.56
C TRP A 65 9.62 -17.10 2.03
N LEU A 66 8.71 -17.52 2.91
CA LEU A 66 8.59 -18.90 3.38
C LEU A 66 8.31 -19.86 2.21
N LYS A 67 7.35 -19.51 1.35
CA LYS A 67 6.93 -20.30 0.18
C LYS A 67 8.07 -20.51 -0.81
N TYR A 68 8.80 -19.46 -1.18
CA TYR A 68 9.85 -19.56 -2.20
C TYR A 68 11.17 -20.08 -1.64
N ARG A 69 11.52 -19.72 -0.41
CA ARG A 69 12.79 -20.10 0.21
C ARG A 69 12.76 -21.50 0.82
N LEU A 70 11.70 -21.85 1.57
CA LEU A 70 11.65 -23.14 2.26
C LEU A 70 11.02 -24.24 1.40
N ILE A 71 9.88 -23.97 0.74
CA ILE A 71 9.13 -25.01 0.02
C ILE A 71 9.73 -25.22 -1.37
N LYS A 72 9.85 -24.15 -2.16
CA LYS A 72 10.31 -24.26 -3.56
C LYS A 72 11.83 -24.25 -3.73
N ARG A 73 12.58 -23.90 -2.67
CA ARG A 73 14.05 -23.72 -2.69
C ARG A 73 14.56 -23.00 -3.94
N LYS A 74 13.82 -21.98 -4.38
CA LYS A 74 14.17 -21.25 -5.60
C LYS A 74 15.51 -20.53 -5.42
N LEU A 75 16.30 -20.49 -6.50
CA LEU A 75 17.50 -19.68 -6.58
C LEU A 75 17.15 -18.20 -6.40
N LYS A 76 17.98 -17.49 -5.62
CA LYS A 76 17.82 -16.07 -5.31
C LYS A 76 17.77 -15.29 -6.64
N GLY A 77 16.69 -14.56 -6.89
CA GLY A 77 16.51 -13.74 -8.11
C GLY A 77 15.50 -14.27 -9.13
N MET A 78 14.92 -15.47 -8.93
CA MET A 78 13.80 -15.99 -9.74
C MET A 78 12.44 -15.87 -9.04
N ASP A 79 12.39 -15.05 -7.99
CA ASP A 79 11.20 -14.83 -7.19
C ASP A 79 10.32 -13.79 -7.90
N PRO A 80 9.06 -14.11 -8.23
CA PRO A 80 8.16 -13.11 -8.77
C PRO A 80 7.97 -12.00 -7.72
N GLY A 81 7.76 -10.77 -8.19
CA GLY A 81 7.49 -9.63 -7.31
C GLY A 81 6.34 -9.91 -6.35
N LEU A 82 6.41 -9.36 -5.15
CA LEU A 82 5.32 -9.44 -4.19
C LEU A 82 4.10 -8.68 -4.76
N PRO A 83 2.87 -9.19 -4.60
CA PRO A 83 1.68 -8.44 -4.97
C PRO A 83 1.39 -7.32 -3.95
N TYR A 84 2.22 -6.27 -3.93
CA TYR A 84 2.10 -5.14 -2.99
C TYR A 84 0.80 -4.37 -3.16
N GLY A 85 0.28 -4.28 -4.38
CA GLY A 85 -1.04 -3.71 -4.66
C GLY A 85 -2.17 -4.34 -3.82
N LEU A 86 -2.07 -5.62 -3.45
CA LEU A 86 -3.04 -6.27 -2.55
C LEU A 86 -2.94 -5.72 -1.13
N ALA A 87 -1.72 -5.51 -0.61
CA ALA A 87 -1.51 -4.94 0.71
C ALA A 87 -1.99 -3.49 0.79
N ILE A 88 -1.75 -2.70 -0.26
CA ILE A 88 -2.21 -1.32 -0.34
C ILE A 88 -3.74 -1.29 -0.42
N ALA A 89 -4.34 -2.12 -1.27
CA ALA A 89 -5.79 -2.22 -1.38
C ALA A 89 -6.43 -2.56 -0.03
N ILE A 90 -6.00 -3.63 0.63
CA ILE A 90 -6.55 -4.03 1.94
C ILE A 90 -6.35 -2.93 2.99
N GLY A 91 -5.14 -2.36 3.07
CA GLY A 91 -4.82 -1.35 4.07
C GLY A 91 -5.62 -0.06 3.94
N PHE A 92 -5.99 0.34 2.72
CA PHE A 92 -6.83 1.52 2.49
C PHE A 92 -8.33 1.19 2.51
N TYR A 93 -8.76 0.03 1.99
CA TYR A 93 -10.19 -0.32 1.97
C TYR A 93 -10.80 -0.45 3.36
N ILE A 94 -10.09 -1.05 4.32
CA ILE A 94 -10.62 -1.25 5.67
C ILE A 94 -11.00 0.10 6.33
N PRO A 95 -10.10 1.10 6.44
CA PRO A 95 -10.47 2.39 7.02
C PRO A 95 -11.52 3.15 6.20
N ILE A 96 -11.56 3.02 4.87
CA ILE A 96 -12.63 3.59 4.03
C ILE A 96 -13.98 3.00 4.45
N ILE A 97 -14.09 1.68 4.55
CA ILE A 97 -15.33 1.00 4.94
C ILE A 97 -15.74 1.40 6.36
N VAL A 98 -14.79 1.46 7.30
CA VAL A 98 -15.07 1.85 8.70
C VAL A 98 -15.62 3.28 8.79
N GLN A 99 -15.26 4.18 7.88
CA GLN A 99 -15.82 5.54 7.85
C GLN A 99 -17.21 5.63 7.22
N LEU A 100 -17.58 4.65 6.41
CA LEU A 100 -18.89 4.58 5.74
C LEU A 100 -19.98 3.94 6.62
N LEU A 101 -19.57 3.22 7.67
CA LEU A 101 -20.44 2.60 8.68
C LEU A 101 -20.75 3.59 9.81
#